data_AF-A0A533SM58-F1
#
_entry.id   AF-A0A533SM58-F1
#
_cell.length_a   1.000
_cell.length_b   1.000
_cell.length_c   1.000
_cell.angle_alpha   90.00
_cell.angle_beta   90.00
_cell.angle_gamma   90.00
#
_symmetry.space_group_name_H-M   'P 1'
#
loop_
_entity.id
_entity.type
_entity.pdbx_description
1 polymer ?
#
loop_
_entity_poly.entity_id
_entity_poly.type
_entity_poly.pdbx_seq_one_letter_code
_entity_poly.pdbx_strand_id
1 'polypeptide(L)' 'MAEYPILPGAEPFYFEGSDIGVLVSHGFTGTTQSMFFLGQY' A
#
# COMPACT_ATOMS: atom_id res chain seq x y z
N MET A 1 -13.17 0.04 20.67
CA MET A 1 -12.90 -0.69 19.40
C MET A 1 -11.79 -1.68 19.69
N ALA A 2 -11.86 -2.93 19.23
CA ALA A 2 -10.70 -3.81 19.34
C ALA A 2 -9.63 -3.33 18.34
N GLU A 3 -8.40 -3.15 18.80
CA GLU A 3 -7.25 -2.92 17.91
C GLU A 3 -6.73 -4.27 17.45
N TYR A 4 -6.70 -4.45 16.13
CA TYR A 4 -6.08 -5.59 15.49
C TYR A 4 -4.76 -5.13 14.86
N PRO A 5 -3.69 -5.93 14.96
CA PRO A 5 -2.44 -5.60 14.29
C PRO A 5 -2.64 -5.60 12.76
N ILE A 6 -1.77 -4.87 12.07
CA ILE A 6 -1.64 -4.98 10.61
C ILE A 6 -1.22 -6.41 10.28
N LEU A 7 -1.90 -7.02 9.31
CA LEU A 7 -1.51 -8.34 8.80
C LEU A 7 -0.14 -8.25 8.10
N PRO A 8 0.77 -9.22 8.27
CA PRO A 8 2.02 -9.24 7.53
C PRO A 8 1.79 -9.15 6.02
N GLY A 9 2.45 -8.20 5.35
CA GLY A 9 2.28 -7.90 3.93
C GLY A 9 1.16 -6.90 3.61
N ALA A 10 0.39 -6.44 4.60
CA ALA A 10 -0.64 -5.40 4.43
C ALA A 10 -0.13 -4.01 4.84
N GLU A 11 1.17 -3.85 5.08
CA GLU A 11 1.78 -2.59 5.45
C GLU A 11 1.68 -1.57 4.30
N PRO A 12 1.52 -0.28 4.59
CA PRO A 12 1.67 0.76 3.59
C PRO A 12 3.10 0.76 3.04
N PHE A 13 3.24 1.12 1.77
CA PHE A 13 4.54 1.35 1.15
C PHE A 13 4.66 2.79 0.69
N TYR A 14 5.89 3.29 0.69
CA TYR A 14 6.25 4.61 0.19
C TYR A 14 7.60 4.50 -0.52
N PHE A 15 7.71 5.14 -1.67
CA PHE A 15 8.92 5.21 -2.45
C PHE A 15 9.23 6.68 -2.73
N GLU A 16 10.43 7.13 -2.36
CA GLU A 16 10.91 8.45 -2.77
C GLU A 16 11.16 8.44 -4.28
N GLY A 17 10.69 9.47 -4.97
CA GLY A 17 10.75 9.61 -6.42
C GLY A 17 11.09 11.03 -6.84
N SER A 18 10.64 11.42 -8.05
CA SER A 18 10.80 12.78 -8.54
C SER A 18 9.76 13.75 -7.95
N ASP A 19 9.62 14.92 -8.56
CA ASP A 19 8.56 15.90 -8.30
C ASP A 19 7.15 15.45 -8.75
N ILE A 20 7.04 14.32 -9.47
CA ILE A 20 5.76 13.74 -9.87
C ILE A 20 5.42 12.58 -8.93
N GLY A 21 4.29 12.70 -8.23
CA GLY A 21 3.77 11.67 -7.33
C GLY A 21 2.62 10.89 -7.92
N VAL A 22 2.57 9.59 -7.65
CA VAL A 22 1.43 8.72 -7.97
C VAL A 22 0.85 8.15 -6.67
N LEU A 23 -0.44 8.39 -6.44
CA LEU A 23 -1.19 7.75 -5.36
C LEU A 23 -1.83 6.47 -5.88
N VAL A 24 -1.65 5.38 -5.14
CA VAL A 24 -2.18 4.07 -5.49
C VAL A 24 -3.10 3.57 -4.38
N SER A 25 -4.28 3.06 -4.73
CA SER A 25 -5.29 2.58 -3.79
C SER A 25 -5.62 1.12 -4.05
N HIS A 26 -5.71 0.31 -3.00
CA HIS A 26 -6.20 -1.06 -3.10
C HIS A 26 -7.73 -1.10 -3.24
N GLY A 27 -8.25 -2.26 -3.62
CA GLY A 27 -9.70 -2.52 -3.74
C GLY A 27 -10.38 -2.88 -2.41
N PHE A 28 -11.71 -3.01 -2.47
CA PHE A 28 -12.55 -3.46 -1.35
C PHE A 28 -12.09 -4.83 -0.84
N THR A 29 -12.05 -5.03 0.49
CA THR A 29 -11.52 -6.23 1.19
C THR A 29 -10.04 -6.58 0.92
N GLY A 30 -9.35 -5.83 0.07
CA GLY A 30 -7.94 -6.04 -0.24
C GLY A 30 -6.99 -5.35 0.74
N THR A 31 -5.70 -5.48 0.46
CA THR A 31 -4.61 -4.79 1.16
C THR A 31 -3.66 -4.15 0.15
N THR A 32 -2.71 -3.37 0.65
CA THR A 32 -1.62 -2.75 -0.12
C THR A 32 -0.78 -3.75 -0.91
N GLN A 33 -0.73 -5.03 -0.48
CA GLN A 33 -0.07 -6.13 -1.20
C GLN A 33 -0.46 -6.19 -2.68
N SER A 34 -1.75 -6.01 -2.98
CA SER A 34 -2.27 -6.06 -4.36
C SER A 34 -1.72 -4.96 -5.27
N MET A 35 -1.29 -3.84 -4.68
CA MET A 35 -0.76 -2.68 -5.40
C MET A 35 0.75 -2.57 -5.31
N PHE A 36 1.41 -3.37 -4.46
CA PHE A 36 2.84 -3.24 -4.17
C PHE A 36 3.70 -3.41 -5.43
N PHE A 37 3.42 -4.43 -6.25
CA PHE A 37 4.14 -4.65 -7.51
C PHE A 37 4.02 -3.44 -8.46
N LEU A 38 2.85 -2.80 -8.54
CA LEU A 38 2.67 -1.62 -9.38
C LEU A 38 3.47 -0.42 -8.87
N GLY A 39 3.51 -0.22 -7.55
CA GLY A 39 4.21 0.92 -6.94
C GLY A 39 5.75 0.86 -7.04
N GLN A 40 6.33 -0.30 -7.36
CA GLN A 40 7.77 -0.47 -7.47
C GLN A 40 8.38 -0.06 -8.83
N TYR A 41 7.55 0.22 -9.84
CA TYR A 41 7.98 0.63 -11.19
C TYR A 41 7.89 2.14 -11.38
#